data_AF-A0A3D1SXY4-F1
#
_entry.id   AF-A0A3D1SXY4-F1
#
_cell.length_a   1.000
_cell.length_b   1.000
_cell.length_c   1.000
_cell.angle_alpha   90.00
_cell.angle_beta   90.00
_cell.angle_gamma   90.00
#
_symmetry.space_group_name_H-M   'P 1'
#
loop_
_entity.id
_entity.type
_entity.pdbx_description
1 polymer ?
#
loop_
_entity_poly.entity_id
_entity_poly.type
_entity_poly.pdbx_seq_one_letter_code
_entity_poly.pdbx_strand_id
1 'polypeptide(L)'
;MLLENGSLKEGEAIPVVSKDRLASNESTIGYYAENNAVVALSVRYCALTALPESLGQLSNLQYLDMTGNQLTSLPEALGSLVQLRKLYLDENQLASLPESLGHLTNLHELHVDKNLLASLPTSISQLISLE
;
A
#
# COMPACT_ATOMS: atom_id res chain seq x y z
N MET A 1 15.23 -15.59 -1.55
CA MET A 1 15.68 -15.00 -0.28
C MET A 1 15.91 -13.52 -0.51
N LEU A 2 15.24 -12.67 0.28
CA LEU A 2 15.47 -11.22 0.27
C LEU A 2 16.98 -10.95 0.29
N LEU A 3 17.44 -10.14 -0.66
CA LEU A 3 18.78 -9.58 -0.65
C LEU A 3 18.92 -8.69 0.61
N GLU A 4 20.15 -8.46 1.08
CA GLU A 4 20.42 -7.67 2.31
C GLU A 4 19.87 -6.23 2.24
N ASN A 5 19.62 -5.72 1.03
CA ASN A 5 18.95 -4.44 0.78
C ASN A 5 17.41 -4.52 0.78
N GLY A 6 16.83 -5.67 1.12
CA GLY A 6 15.40 -5.92 1.11
C GLY A 6 14.82 -6.25 -0.27
N SER A 7 15.60 -6.31 -1.36
CA SER A 7 15.10 -6.59 -2.71
C SER A 7 14.93 -8.09 -3.01
N LEU A 8 14.08 -8.45 -3.97
CA LEU A 8 13.91 -9.82 -4.45
C LEU A 8 14.82 -10.10 -5.64
N LYS A 9 15.34 -11.33 -5.75
CA LYS A 9 15.93 -11.78 -7.02
C LYS A 9 14.84 -11.98 -8.06
N GLU A 10 15.18 -11.75 -9.32
CA GLU A 10 14.28 -12.01 -10.44
C GLU A 10 13.77 -13.46 -10.38
N GLY A 11 12.44 -13.63 -10.39
CA GLY A 11 11.77 -14.93 -10.29
C GLY A 11 11.45 -15.43 -8.87
N GLU A 12 11.83 -14.70 -7.82
CA GLU A 12 11.45 -15.05 -6.44
C GLU A 12 10.10 -14.44 -6.03
N ALA A 13 9.27 -15.25 -5.37
CA ALA A 13 8.00 -14.79 -4.81
C ALA A 13 8.24 -13.86 -3.59
N ILE A 14 7.31 -12.92 -3.38
CA ILE A 14 7.27 -12.08 -2.17
C ILE A 14 7.22 -13.01 -0.94
N PRO A 15 8.09 -12.84 0.06
CA PRO A 15 8.14 -13.76 1.19
C PRO A 15 6.97 -13.56 2.16
N VAL A 16 6.53 -14.66 2.76
CA VAL A 16 5.65 -14.62 3.94
C VAL A 16 6.47 -14.16 5.14
N VAL A 17 5.97 -13.18 5.88
CA VAL A 17 6.66 -12.58 7.03
C VAL A 17 5.69 -12.45 8.22
N SER A 18 6.23 -12.30 9.43
CA SER A 18 5.40 -12.07 10.61
C SER A 18 4.75 -10.68 10.56
N LYS A 19 3.61 -10.53 11.25
CA LYS A 19 2.92 -9.25 11.40
C LYS A 19 3.84 -8.18 12.02
N ASP A 20 4.62 -8.55 13.03
CA ASP A 20 5.55 -7.63 13.70
C ASP A 20 6.65 -7.14 12.76
N ARG A 21 7.13 -8.00 11.86
CA ARG A 21 8.14 -7.62 10.88
C ARG A 21 7.60 -6.63 9.85
N LEU A 22 6.35 -6.80 9.39
CA LEU A 22 5.69 -5.83 8.51
C LEU A 22 5.41 -4.49 9.18
N ALA A 23 5.14 -4.50 10.49
CA ALA A 23 4.94 -3.30 11.27
C ALA A 23 6.27 -2.60 11.65
N SER A 24 7.42 -3.23 11.41
CA SER A 24 8.73 -2.66 11.73
C SER A 24 9.21 -1.70 10.63
N ASN A 25 10.10 -0.79 11.02
CA ASN A 25 10.76 0.15 10.12
C ASN A 25 11.87 -0.49 9.25
N GLU A 26 12.18 -1.77 9.44
CA GLU A 26 13.14 -2.51 8.62
C GLU A 26 12.65 -2.64 7.16
N SER A 27 13.58 -2.64 6.20
CA SER A 27 13.27 -2.81 4.78
C SER A 27 12.44 -4.06 4.55
N THR A 28 11.18 -3.87 4.15
CA THR A 28 10.21 -4.96 4.09
C THR A 28 9.62 -5.07 2.68
N ILE A 29 10.12 -6.04 1.92
CA ILE A 29 9.29 -6.70 0.93
C ILE A 29 8.73 -7.95 1.60
N GLY A 30 7.41 -8.06 1.67
CA GLY A 30 6.77 -9.19 2.30
C GLY A 30 5.26 -9.07 2.35
N TYR A 31 4.61 -10.20 2.63
CA TYR A 31 3.19 -10.20 2.96
C TYR A 31 2.93 -11.07 4.20
N TYR A 32 1.85 -10.76 4.90
CA TYR A 32 1.31 -11.58 5.98
C TYR A 32 -0.09 -12.03 5.56
N ALA A 33 -0.33 -13.33 5.73
CA ALA A 33 -1.60 -13.96 5.42
C ALA A 33 -2.16 -14.67 6.65
N GLU A 34 -3.48 -14.56 6.81
CA GLU A 34 -4.24 -15.22 7.85
C GLU A 34 -5.44 -15.90 7.19
N ASN A 35 -5.77 -17.13 7.59
CA ASN A 35 -6.91 -17.88 7.04
C ASN A 35 -6.93 -17.94 5.50
N ASN A 36 -5.76 -18.15 4.88
CA ASN A 36 -5.56 -18.20 3.43
C ASN A 36 -5.88 -16.87 2.68
N ALA A 37 -5.89 -15.74 3.38
CA ALA A 37 -6.08 -14.42 2.80
C ALA A 37 -4.91 -13.50 3.15
N VAL A 38 -4.43 -12.69 2.19
CA VAL A 38 -3.42 -11.67 2.45
C VAL A 38 -4.06 -10.53 3.25
N VAL A 39 -3.48 -10.24 4.41
CA VAL A 39 -3.98 -9.21 5.35
C VAL A 39 -3.04 -8.01 5.41
N ALA A 40 -1.76 -8.20 5.15
CA ALA A 40 -0.80 -7.10 5.06
C ALA A 40 0.20 -7.33 3.93
N LEU A 41 0.50 -6.27 3.19
CA LEU A 41 1.46 -6.26 2.09
C LEU A 41 2.37 -5.04 2.23
N SER A 42 3.67 -5.26 2.13
CA SER A 42 4.68 -4.21 2.10
C SER A 42 5.64 -4.46 0.96
N VAL A 43 5.84 -3.45 0.12
CA VAL A 43 6.78 -3.47 -1.01
C VAL A 43 7.48 -2.11 -1.06
N ARG A 44 8.39 -1.89 -0.12
CA ARG A 44 9.10 -0.60 0.05
C ARG A 44 10.36 -0.54 -0.80
N TYR A 45 10.73 0.65 -1.27
CA TYR A 45 12.02 0.91 -1.94
C TYR A 45 12.36 -0.01 -3.11
N CYS A 46 11.35 -0.37 -3.92
CA CYS A 46 11.49 -1.31 -5.04
C CYS A 46 11.54 -0.62 -6.41
N ALA A 47 11.54 0.72 -6.45
CA ALA A 47 11.45 1.49 -7.68
C ALA A 47 10.20 1.15 -8.53
N LEU A 48 9.09 0.73 -7.91
CA LEU A 48 7.85 0.47 -8.63
C LEU A 48 7.30 1.77 -9.22
N THR A 49 6.93 1.73 -10.49
CA THR A 49 6.36 2.88 -11.21
C THR A 49 4.84 2.84 -11.29
N ALA A 50 4.23 1.67 -11.10
CA ALA A 50 2.79 1.48 -11.10
C ALA A 50 2.37 0.30 -10.21
N LEU A 51 1.11 0.31 -9.79
CA LEU A 51 0.43 -0.82 -9.15
C LEU A 51 -0.56 -1.45 -10.14
N PRO A 52 -0.72 -2.78 -10.14
CA PRO A 52 -1.67 -3.45 -11.02
C PRO A 52 -3.10 -3.30 -10.50
N GLU A 53 -4.08 -3.27 -11.42
CA GLU A 53 -5.52 -3.28 -11.08
C GLU A 53 -5.92 -4.53 -10.26
N SER A 54 -5.20 -5.65 -10.44
CA SER A 54 -5.42 -6.87 -9.66
C SER A 54 -5.15 -6.70 -8.15
N LEU A 55 -4.50 -5.61 -7.72
CA LEU A 55 -4.32 -5.31 -6.30
C LEU A 55 -5.66 -5.23 -5.57
N GLY A 56 -6.72 -4.72 -6.22
CA GLY A 56 -8.07 -4.64 -5.64
C GLY A 56 -8.72 -6.00 -5.34
N GLN A 57 -8.14 -7.11 -5.79
CA GLN A 57 -8.61 -8.46 -5.47
C GLN A 57 -8.23 -8.90 -4.05
N LEU A 58 -7.32 -8.19 -3.37
CA LEU A 58 -6.92 -8.47 -2.00
C LEU A 58 -7.96 -7.94 -0.99
N SER A 59 -9.20 -8.41 -1.08
CA SER A 59 -10.36 -7.89 -0.33
C SER A 59 -10.25 -7.94 1.20
N ASN A 60 -9.30 -8.72 1.73
CA ASN A 60 -9.00 -8.83 3.17
C ASN A 60 -7.80 -7.99 3.62
N LEU A 61 -7.19 -7.22 2.71
CA LEU A 61 -6.01 -6.41 3.02
C LEU A 61 -6.38 -5.30 4.00
N GLN A 62 -5.68 -5.25 5.12
CA GLN A 62 -5.84 -4.27 6.20
C GLN A 62 -4.66 -3.30 6.27
N TYR A 63 -3.49 -3.68 5.73
CA TYR A 63 -2.28 -2.87 5.72
C TYR A 63 -1.62 -2.94 4.35
N LEU A 64 -1.37 -1.77 3.75
CA LEU A 64 -0.62 -1.64 2.51
C LEU A 64 0.46 -0.58 2.66
N ASP A 65 1.72 -0.97 2.46
CA ASP A 65 2.86 -0.07 2.47
C ASP A 65 3.64 -0.13 1.14
N MET A 66 3.60 0.99 0.41
CA MET A 66 4.29 1.21 -0.84
C MET A 66 5.30 2.36 -0.73
N THR A 67 5.79 2.64 0.48
CA THR A 67 6.71 3.75 0.75
C THR A 67 7.99 3.65 -0.07
N GLY A 68 8.47 4.79 -0.58
CA GLY A 68 9.78 4.88 -1.23
C GLY A 68 9.83 4.28 -2.63
N ASN A 69 8.71 4.24 -3.35
CA ASN A 69 8.66 3.82 -4.74
C ASN A 69 8.67 5.02 -5.69
N GLN A 70 8.36 4.80 -6.97
CA GLN A 70 8.29 5.81 -8.02
C GLN A 70 6.87 5.88 -8.61
N LEU A 71 5.85 5.61 -7.79
CA LEU A 71 4.47 5.58 -8.24
C LEU A 71 4.04 6.98 -8.67
N THR A 72 3.55 7.11 -9.90
CA THR A 72 3.01 8.38 -10.44
C THR A 72 1.49 8.47 -10.31
N SER A 73 0.82 7.33 -10.18
CA SER A 73 -0.62 7.20 -9.98
C SER A 73 -0.96 5.91 -9.22
N LEU A 74 -2.20 5.80 -8.76
CA LEU A 74 -2.77 4.59 -8.16
C LEU A 74 -3.95 4.09 -9.00
N PRO A 75 -4.17 2.77 -9.10
CA PRO A 75 -5.32 2.20 -9.80
C PRO A 75 -6.63 2.51 -9.07
N GLU A 76 -7.73 2.64 -9.80
CA GLU A 76 -9.06 2.83 -9.22
C GLU A 76 -9.53 1.60 -8.42
N ALA A 77 -9.00 0.41 -8.75
CA ALA A 77 -9.27 -0.80 -7.96
C ALA A 77 -8.79 -0.69 -6.49
N LEU A 78 -7.93 0.27 -6.14
CA LEU A 78 -7.52 0.49 -4.75
C LEU A 78 -8.73 0.74 -3.83
N GLY A 79 -9.78 1.44 -4.32
CA GLY A 79 -11.02 1.66 -3.58
C GLY A 79 -11.83 0.39 -3.30
N SER A 80 -11.48 -0.76 -3.88
CA SER A 80 -12.12 -2.06 -3.57
C SER A 80 -11.61 -2.68 -2.26
N LEU A 81 -10.51 -2.16 -1.70
CA LEU A 81 -9.89 -2.67 -0.48
C LEU A 81 -10.62 -2.17 0.78
N VAL A 82 -11.92 -2.40 0.88
CA VAL A 82 -12.80 -1.82 1.92
C VAL A 82 -12.43 -2.21 3.36
N GLN A 83 -11.55 -3.19 3.56
CA GLN A 83 -11.00 -3.59 4.86
C GLN A 83 -9.69 -2.87 5.22
N LEU A 84 -9.15 -2.04 4.32
CA LEU A 84 -7.88 -1.35 4.50
C LEU A 84 -7.98 -0.36 5.67
N ARG A 85 -7.04 -0.47 6.61
CA ARG A 85 -6.95 0.39 7.80
C ARG A 85 -5.75 1.32 7.76
N LYS A 86 -4.65 0.87 7.14
CA LYS A 86 -3.40 1.62 7.05
C LYS A 86 -2.91 1.60 5.60
N LEU A 87 -2.69 2.78 5.05
CA LEU A 87 -2.18 2.98 3.69
C LEU A 87 -0.99 3.93 3.74
N TYR A 88 0.20 3.42 3.45
CA TYR A 88 1.43 4.20 3.40
C TYR A 88 1.93 4.31 1.96
N LEU A 89 2.01 5.55 1.48
CA LEU A 89 2.39 5.93 0.13
C LEU A 89 3.48 7.02 0.14
N ASP A 90 4.12 7.24 1.28
CA ASP A 90 5.16 8.25 1.44
C ASP A 90 6.29 8.04 0.42
N GLU A 91 6.99 9.13 0.08
CA GLU A 91 8.19 9.05 -0.77
C GLU A 91 7.89 8.42 -2.14
N ASN A 92 6.81 8.87 -2.79
CA ASN A 92 6.44 8.51 -4.16
C ASN A 92 6.37 9.78 -5.04
N GLN A 93 5.83 9.67 -6.27
CA GLN A 93 5.70 10.76 -7.23
C GLN A 93 4.23 11.00 -7.60
N LEU A 94 3.30 10.72 -6.68
CA LEU A 94 1.86 10.82 -6.94
C LEU A 94 1.48 12.28 -7.17
N ALA A 95 0.91 12.56 -8.35
CA ALA A 95 0.37 13.88 -8.68
C ALA A 95 -1.09 14.06 -8.22
N SER A 96 -1.81 12.95 -8.07
CA SER A 96 -3.17 12.89 -7.54
C SER A 96 -3.42 11.54 -6.86
N LEU A 97 -4.50 11.48 -6.07
CA LEU A 97 -5.08 10.23 -5.57
C LEU A 97 -6.40 9.96 -6.30
N PRO A 98 -6.77 8.69 -6.56
CA PRO A 98 -8.02 8.35 -7.24
C PRO A 98 -9.24 8.69 -6.39
N GLU A 99 -10.36 9.06 -7.02
CA GLU A 99 -11.60 9.37 -6.29
C GLU A 99 -12.17 8.13 -5.57
N SER A 100 -11.91 6.92 -6.07
CA SER A 100 -12.27 5.66 -5.39
C SER A 100 -11.63 5.48 -4.02
N LEU A 101 -10.60 6.27 -3.66
CA LEU A 101 -10.00 6.21 -2.33
C LEU A 101 -11.03 6.51 -1.22
N GLY A 102 -12.06 7.31 -1.49
CA GLY A 102 -13.16 7.58 -0.55
C GLY A 102 -14.00 6.35 -0.16
N HIS A 103 -13.92 5.26 -0.93
CA HIS A 103 -14.58 4.00 -0.57
C HIS A 103 -13.91 3.28 0.61
N LEU A 104 -12.70 3.68 1.00
CA LEU A 104 -11.94 3.07 2.10
C LEU A 104 -12.42 3.57 3.47
N THR A 105 -13.71 3.43 3.76
CA THR A 105 -14.34 4.01 4.97
C THR A 105 -13.78 3.47 6.31
N ASN A 106 -13.05 2.35 6.27
CA ASN A 106 -12.32 1.79 7.42
C ASN A 106 -10.85 2.27 7.51
N LEU A 107 -10.39 3.19 6.67
CA LEU A 107 -9.03 3.70 6.70
C LEU A 107 -8.85 4.62 7.91
N HIS A 108 -7.88 4.29 8.77
CA HIS A 108 -7.53 5.06 9.97
C HIS A 108 -6.26 5.87 9.79
N GLU A 109 -5.32 5.35 8.98
CA GLU A 109 -4.04 6.00 8.72
C GLU A 109 -3.80 6.09 7.21
N LEU A 110 -3.59 7.31 6.72
CA LEU A 110 -3.19 7.61 5.35
C LEU A 110 -1.93 8.46 5.37
N HIS A 111 -0.84 7.90 4.85
CA HIS A 111 0.42 8.63 4.72
C HIS A 111 0.75 8.84 3.25
N VAL A 112 0.89 10.10 2.85
CA VAL A 112 1.14 10.54 1.47
C VAL A 112 2.20 11.63 1.40
N ASP A 113 3.02 11.75 2.45
CA ASP A 113 4.05 12.77 2.53
C ASP A 113 5.12 12.57 1.46
N LYS A 114 5.79 13.66 1.07
CA LYS A 114 6.84 13.65 0.04
C LYS A 114 6.37 13.07 -1.29
N ASN A 115 5.13 13.38 -1.68
CA ASN A 115 4.59 13.20 -3.04
C ASN A 115 4.52 14.54 -3.78
N LEU A 116 3.87 14.56 -4.95
CA LEU A 116 3.64 15.74 -5.79
C LEU A 116 2.18 16.20 -5.76
N LEU A 117 1.44 15.85 -4.70
CA LEU A 117 0.01 16.14 -4.57
C LEU A 117 -0.22 17.66 -4.45
N ALA A 118 -0.97 18.23 -5.41
CA ALA A 118 -1.43 19.62 -5.33
C ALA A 118 -2.67 19.75 -4.42
N SER A 119 -3.50 18.72 -4.38
CA SER A 119 -4.71 18.63 -3.56
C SER A 119 -5.08 17.17 -3.32
N LEU A 120 -5.91 16.94 -2.30
CA LEU A 120 -6.57 15.65 -2.11
C LEU A 120 -7.89 15.59 -2.91
N PRO A 121 -8.32 14.40 -3.38
CA PRO A 121 -9.61 14.25 -4.04
C PRO A 121 -10.75 14.57 -3.08
N THR A 122 -11.90 15.01 -3.62
CA THR A 122 -13.03 15.44 -2.78
C THR A 122 -13.61 14.28 -1.95
N SER A 123 -13.48 13.06 -2.45
CA SER A 123 -13.88 11.83 -1.76
C SER A 123 -13.14 11.54 -0.46
N ILE A 124 -12.00 12.20 -0.17
CA ILE A 124 -11.35 12.09 1.15
C ILE A 124 -12.29 12.45 2.30
N SER A 125 -13.27 13.33 2.06
CA SER A 125 -14.31 13.65 3.04
C SER A 125 -15.18 12.45 3.46
N GLN A 126 -15.14 11.34 2.72
CA GLN A 126 -15.86 10.09 3.04
C GLN A 126 -15.08 9.19 4.01
N LEU A 127 -13.80 9.48 4.27
CA LEU A 127 -12.95 8.72 5.18
C LEU A 127 -13.23 9.09 6.64
N ILE A 128 -14.40 8.70 7.12
CA ILE A 128 -14.89 9.06 8.46
C ILE A 128 -14.07 8.48 9.62
N SER A 129 -13.24 7.46 9.35
CA SER A 129 -12.40 6.79 10.36
C SER A 129 -10.95 7.32 10.37
N LEU A 130 -10.62 8.26 9.47
CA LEU A 130 -9.26 8.79 9.35
C LEU A 130 -8.95 9.73 10.52
N GLU A 131 -7.84 9.46 11.23
CA GLU A 131 -7.39 10.21 12.42
C GLU A 131 -6.25 11.19 12.12
#